data_AF-A0A8B8F5X4-F1
#
_entry.id   AF-A0A8B8F5X4-F1
#
_cell.length_a   1.000
_cell.length_b   1.000
_cell.length_c   1.000
_cell.angle_alpha   90.00
_cell.angle_beta   90.00
_cell.angle_gamma   90.00
#
_symmetry.space_group_name_H-M   'P 1'
#
loop_
_entity.id
_entity.type
_entity.pdbx_description
1 polymer ?
#
loop_
_entity_poly.entity_id
_entity_poly.type
_entity_poly.pdbx_seq_one_letter_code
_entity_poly.pdbx_strand_id
1 'polypeptide(L)'
;MHQQSVALNNLPPPIQYTQSQVQNPVSQFSEVSAVKDKNNMIKNKDDQCVDESTSEKTEVKWPTKRKINKKEQKKRLNARMRRLVCPKSPLMVFSELYKDVPIKLEDRLHNNNFVVFTASIEIDGQVYTGDHVSKTQAKQKACENFLRVMLAKKMNERPEKKDECFEESKIEDESVTSSKPKGPPQEDFPWPHFASLAMHNLIAHWELQPVTKVMPEETVKTPPKVGGMKKFPNKPENYNPVQLLHQMSPGIQFTETTINSNNPSCFEVKCKMDGVTFAGKGSTKKAAKKECAIATIKYFWNFDFHTVEKK
;
A
#
# COMPACT_ATOMS: atom_id res chain seq x y z
N MET A 1 -14.20 13.31 76.95
CA MET A 1 -12.82 13.83 77.02
C MET A 1 -12.03 13.24 75.87
N HIS A 2 -11.54 14.10 74.99
CA HIS A 2 -10.40 13.96 74.08
C HIS A 2 -10.15 12.63 73.35
N GLN A 3 -10.38 12.63 72.03
CA GLN A 3 -9.34 12.47 70.98
C GLN A 3 -10.03 12.17 69.64
N GLN A 4 -9.99 13.08 68.67
CA GLN A 4 -8.90 13.37 67.74
C GLN A 4 -9.13 12.67 66.39
N SER A 5 -9.64 13.48 65.46
CA SER A 5 -9.90 13.20 64.05
C SER A 5 -8.60 12.87 63.30
N VAL A 6 -8.53 11.68 62.72
CA VAL A 6 -7.49 11.26 61.78
C VAL A 6 -8.00 11.46 60.34
N ALA A 7 -7.46 12.48 59.69
CA ALA A 7 -7.56 12.68 58.25
C ALA A 7 -6.46 11.84 57.57
N LEU A 8 -6.86 10.95 56.66
CA LEU A 8 -5.96 10.27 55.71
C LEU A 8 -6.26 10.80 54.32
N ASN A 9 -5.75 12.00 54.03
CA ASN A 9 -5.61 12.53 52.68
C ASN A 9 -4.13 12.47 52.31
N ASN A 10 -3.71 11.44 51.57
CA ASN A 10 -2.40 11.39 50.92
C ASN A 10 -2.58 10.87 49.49
N LEU A 11 -3.11 11.73 48.62
CA LEU A 11 -2.93 11.63 47.17
C LEU A 11 -1.65 12.38 46.79
N PRO A 12 -0.74 11.78 46.01
CA PRO A 12 0.42 12.51 45.50
C PRO A 12 -0.03 13.66 44.58
N PRO A 13 0.68 14.79 44.58
CA PRO A 13 0.32 15.93 43.75
C PRO A 13 0.41 15.58 42.25
N PRO A 14 -0.46 16.17 41.40
CA PRO A 14 -0.40 15.95 39.97
C PRO A 14 0.92 16.50 39.42
N ILE A 15 1.64 15.66 38.67
CA ILE A 15 2.81 16.07 37.89
C ILE A 15 2.31 17.09 36.87
N GLN A 16 2.69 18.36 37.07
CA GLN A 16 2.55 19.40 36.06
C GLN A 16 3.50 19.06 34.92
N TYR A 17 2.95 18.60 33.79
CA TYR A 17 3.68 18.61 32.54
C TYR A 17 3.83 20.07 32.10
N THR A 18 5.00 20.64 32.37
CA THR A 18 5.43 21.89 31.74
C THR A 18 5.51 21.67 30.24
N GLN A 19 4.59 22.30 29.51
CA GLN A 19 4.56 22.34 28.07
C GLN A 19 5.73 23.22 27.60
N SER A 20 6.88 22.61 27.32
CA SER A 20 7.98 23.30 26.67
C SER A 20 7.55 23.64 25.24
N GLN A 21 7.33 24.94 25.00
CA GLN A 21 7.14 25.50 23.67
C GLN A 21 8.42 25.24 22.86
N VAL A 22 8.33 24.33 21.89
CA VAL A 22 9.32 24.24 20.82
C VAL A 22 8.97 25.34 19.82
N GLN A 23 9.73 26.42 19.88
CA GLN A 23 9.71 27.46 18.86
C GLN A 23 10.20 26.85 17.54
N ASN A 24 9.36 26.97 16.51
CA ASN A 24 9.70 26.71 15.12
C ASN A 24 10.86 27.63 14.68
N PRO A 25 11.95 27.11 14.11
CA PRO A 25 12.80 27.92 13.27
C PRO A 25 12.11 28.11 11.91
N VAL A 26 11.74 29.36 11.65
CA VAL A 26 11.39 29.93 10.34
C VAL A 26 12.43 29.48 9.32
N SER A 27 12.00 28.71 8.31
CA SER A 27 12.79 28.49 7.10
C SER A 27 12.25 29.40 6.01
N GLN A 28 13.01 30.44 5.71
CA GLN A 28 12.76 31.39 4.65
C GLN A 28 12.82 30.69 3.29
N PHE A 29 11.82 30.97 2.47
CA PHE A 29 11.86 30.73 1.03
C PHE A 29 12.94 31.60 0.40
N SER A 30 13.77 30.99 -0.43
CA SER A 30 14.54 31.69 -1.46
C SER A 30 14.54 30.80 -2.69
N GLU A 31 14.01 31.37 -3.78
CA GLU A 31 14.20 30.88 -5.15
C GLU A 31 15.69 30.62 -5.42
N VAL A 32 15.98 29.64 -6.27
CA VAL A 32 16.92 29.75 -7.41
C VAL A 32 16.98 28.40 -8.15
N SER A 33 16.51 28.47 -9.39
CA SER A 33 17.07 27.92 -10.63
C SER A 33 17.33 26.42 -10.82
N ALA A 34 16.70 25.98 -11.91
CA ALA A 34 17.00 24.83 -12.75
C ALA A 34 18.50 24.54 -12.94
N VAL A 35 18.86 23.27 -12.73
CA VAL A 35 20.11 22.69 -13.23
C VAL A 35 19.76 21.73 -14.36
N LYS A 36 20.11 22.16 -15.58
CA LYS A 36 20.12 21.35 -16.80
C LYS A 36 21.32 20.41 -16.79
N ASP A 37 21.08 19.22 -17.32
CA ASP A 37 22.06 18.24 -17.75
C ASP A 37 23.14 18.87 -18.65
N LYS A 38 24.41 18.57 -18.34
CA LYS A 38 25.56 18.92 -19.16
C LYS A 38 25.84 17.79 -20.14
N ASN A 39 25.50 18.01 -21.41
CA ASN A 39 26.03 17.27 -22.54
C ASN A 39 27.49 17.68 -22.82
N ASN A 40 28.30 16.68 -23.16
CA ASN A 40 29.69 16.81 -23.53
C ASN A 40 29.85 17.32 -24.98
N MET A 41 30.93 18.06 -25.16
CA MET A 41 31.40 18.85 -26.28
C MET A 41 32.15 18.01 -27.32
N ILE A 42 32.08 18.43 -28.58
CA ILE A 42 33.09 18.42 -29.68
C ILE A 42 32.31 18.84 -30.93
N LYS A 43 32.70 19.76 -31.82
CA LYS A 43 33.64 20.89 -31.91
C LYS A 43 33.48 21.40 -33.36
N ASN A 44 33.90 22.63 -33.62
CA ASN A 44 34.18 23.25 -34.93
C ASN A 44 32.98 23.87 -35.64
N LYS A 45 33.07 25.05 -36.27
CA LYS A 45 33.94 26.22 -36.14
C LYS A 45 33.35 27.24 -37.12
N ASP A 46 33.32 28.50 -36.69
CA ASP A 46 33.48 29.72 -37.47
C ASP A 46 32.34 30.24 -38.39
N ASP A 47 32.09 31.54 -38.18
CA ASP A 47 31.71 32.61 -39.11
C ASP A 47 30.24 32.94 -39.44
N GLN A 48 29.69 33.79 -38.56
CA GLN A 48 29.25 35.18 -38.83
C GLN A 48 28.14 35.49 -39.88
N CYS A 49 26.98 35.90 -39.32
CA CYS A 49 26.14 37.07 -39.61
C CYS A 49 25.66 37.35 -41.06
N VAL A 50 24.35 37.28 -41.31
CA VAL A 50 23.45 38.44 -41.57
C VAL A 50 21.99 37.99 -41.74
N ASP A 51 21.11 38.75 -41.10
CA ASP A 51 19.73 39.17 -41.41
C ASP A 51 18.65 38.29 -42.08
N GLU A 52 17.41 38.71 -41.75
CA GLU A 52 16.16 38.56 -42.50
C GLU A 52 15.20 37.40 -42.15
N SER A 53 14.00 37.85 -41.78
CA SER A 53 12.75 37.17 -41.45
C SER A 53 12.28 36.07 -42.42
N THR A 54 11.63 35.02 -41.88
CA THR A 54 10.29 34.54 -42.30
C THR A 54 9.81 33.36 -41.45
N SER A 55 8.52 33.35 -41.08
CA SER A 55 7.91 32.29 -40.30
C SER A 55 7.59 31.07 -41.16
N GLU A 56 8.10 29.89 -40.80
CA GLU A 56 7.62 28.62 -41.35
C GLU A 56 7.12 27.71 -40.22
N LYS A 57 5.79 27.52 -40.19
CA LYS A 57 5.14 26.43 -39.46
C LYS A 57 5.62 25.11 -40.07
N THR A 58 6.45 24.38 -39.36
CA THR A 58 6.79 23.01 -39.73
C THR A 58 5.58 22.11 -39.49
N GLU A 59 4.83 21.83 -40.55
CA GLU A 59 3.78 20.81 -40.52
C GLU A 59 4.39 19.43 -40.25
N VAL A 60 4.05 18.87 -39.08
CA VAL A 60 4.44 17.51 -38.71
C VAL A 60 3.68 16.52 -39.60
N LYS A 61 4.31 16.08 -40.69
CA LYS A 61 3.77 15.08 -41.61
C LYS A 61 3.79 13.70 -40.94
N TRP A 62 2.62 13.25 -40.48
CA TRP A 62 2.45 11.93 -39.87
C TRP A 62 2.77 10.81 -40.88
N PRO A 63 3.52 9.78 -40.47
CA PRO A 63 3.87 8.68 -41.37
C PRO A 63 2.62 7.93 -41.84
N THR A 64 2.60 7.59 -43.13
CA THR A 64 1.52 6.89 -43.81
C THR A 64 1.20 5.57 -43.08
N LYS A 65 -0.08 5.34 -42.75
CA LYS A 65 -0.54 4.17 -41.97
C LYS A 65 -0.06 2.86 -42.60
N ARG A 66 1.02 2.28 -42.06
CA ARG A 66 1.46 0.92 -42.42
C ARG A 66 0.45 -0.09 -41.87
N LYS A 67 0.03 -1.04 -42.70
CA LYS A 67 -0.90 -2.13 -42.32
C LYS A 67 -0.25 -2.97 -41.21
N ILE A 68 -0.79 -2.87 -39.99
CA ILE A 68 -0.28 -3.59 -38.82
C ILE A 68 -0.59 -5.08 -38.99
N ASN A 69 0.39 -5.95 -38.72
CA ASN A 69 0.20 -7.40 -38.74
C ASN A 69 -0.86 -7.83 -37.71
N LYS A 70 -1.76 -8.76 -38.06
CA LYS A 70 -2.79 -9.32 -37.16
C LYS A 70 -2.24 -9.77 -35.80
N LYS A 71 -1.03 -10.35 -35.77
CA LYS A 71 -0.35 -10.75 -34.52
C LYS A 71 -0.04 -9.55 -33.61
N GLU A 72 0.44 -8.46 -34.21
CA GLU A 72 0.75 -7.22 -33.50
C GLU A 72 -0.52 -6.49 -33.05
N GLN A 73 -1.58 -6.51 -33.87
CA GLN A 73 -2.89 -5.98 -33.48
C GLN A 73 -3.46 -6.72 -32.26
N LYS A 74 -3.37 -8.07 -32.22
CA LYS A 74 -3.79 -8.88 -31.07
C LYS A 74 -2.95 -8.57 -29.82
N LYS A 75 -1.64 -8.37 -29.98
CA LYS A 75 -0.74 -7.99 -28.87
C LYS A 75 -1.11 -6.62 -28.29
N ARG A 76 -1.36 -5.62 -29.14
CA ARG A 76 -1.80 -4.27 -28.72
C ARG A 76 -3.16 -4.29 -28.04
N LEU A 77 -4.10 -5.07 -28.59
CA LEU A 77 -5.41 -5.26 -27.96
C LEU A 77 -5.26 -5.89 -26.57
N ASN A 78 -4.49 -6.96 -26.44
CA ASN A 78 -4.26 -7.61 -25.15
C ASN A 78 -3.57 -6.66 -24.15
N ALA A 79 -2.57 -5.89 -24.58
CA ALA A 79 -1.94 -4.86 -23.75
C ALA A 79 -2.94 -3.79 -23.29
N ARG A 80 -3.86 -3.36 -24.17
CA ARG A 80 -4.95 -2.45 -23.81
C ARG A 80 -5.88 -3.08 -22.78
N MET A 81 -6.28 -4.34 -22.97
CA MET A 81 -7.13 -5.05 -22.01
C MET A 81 -6.47 -5.19 -20.63
N ARG A 82 -5.18 -5.51 -20.58
CA ARG A 82 -4.43 -5.58 -19.30
C ARG A 82 -4.41 -4.24 -18.56
N ARG A 83 -4.37 -3.12 -19.29
CA ARG A 83 -4.46 -1.78 -18.69
C ARG A 83 -5.87 -1.47 -18.17
N LEU A 84 -6.91 -1.92 -18.87
CA LEU A 84 -8.31 -1.67 -18.51
C LEU A 84 -8.82 -2.53 -17.36
N VAL A 85 -8.22 -3.70 -17.13
CA VAL A 85 -8.67 -4.70 -16.12
C VAL A 85 -7.61 -4.87 -15.01
N CYS A 86 -6.73 -3.87 -14.84
CA CYS A 86 -5.73 -3.88 -13.77
C CYS A 86 -6.41 -3.71 -12.41
N PRO A 87 -6.12 -4.52 -11.37
CA PRO A 87 -6.80 -4.40 -10.08
C PRO A 87 -6.49 -3.05 -9.42
N LYS A 88 -7.55 -2.27 -9.15
CA LYS A 88 -7.46 -0.97 -8.45
C LYS A 88 -8.32 -0.98 -7.19
N SER A 89 -7.83 -0.36 -6.13
CA SER A 89 -8.59 -0.23 -4.86
C SER A 89 -9.76 0.74 -4.99
N PRO A 90 -10.78 0.65 -4.11
CA PRO A 90 -11.94 1.56 -4.14
C PRO A 90 -11.54 3.03 -4.08
N LEU A 91 -10.54 3.35 -3.26
CA LEU A 91 -10.02 4.70 -3.10
C LEU A 91 -9.36 5.23 -4.39
N MET A 92 -8.63 4.38 -5.12
CA MET A 92 -8.02 4.75 -6.40
C MET A 92 -9.08 5.03 -7.46
N VAL A 93 -10.06 4.12 -7.60
CA VAL A 93 -11.18 4.30 -8.52
C VAL A 93 -11.94 5.59 -8.22
N PHE A 94 -12.21 5.85 -6.93
CA PHE A 94 -12.86 7.08 -6.50
C PHE A 94 -12.05 8.32 -6.90
N SER A 95 -10.74 8.34 -6.62
CA SER A 95 -9.88 9.49 -6.96
C SER A 95 -9.73 9.74 -8.46
N GLU A 96 -9.90 8.71 -9.30
CA GLU A 96 -9.84 8.83 -10.76
C GLU A 96 -11.13 9.45 -11.32
N LEU A 97 -12.28 9.03 -10.78
CA LEU A 97 -13.62 9.49 -11.19
C LEU A 97 -13.99 10.85 -10.58
N TYR A 98 -13.67 11.06 -9.30
CA TYR A 98 -14.09 12.21 -8.50
C TYR A 98 -12.87 12.95 -7.95
N LYS A 99 -12.09 13.55 -8.85
CA LYS A 99 -10.87 14.29 -8.50
C LYS A 99 -11.13 15.51 -7.60
N ASP A 100 -12.30 16.11 -7.76
CA ASP A 100 -12.67 17.37 -7.10
C ASP A 100 -13.45 17.16 -5.80
N VAL A 101 -13.76 15.91 -5.43
CA VAL A 101 -14.56 15.61 -4.22
C VAL A 101 -13.63 15.25 -3.05
N PRO A 102 -13.55 16.11 -2.01
CA PRO A 102 -12.72 15.84 -0.84
C PRO A 102 -13.36 14.79 0.08
N ILE A 103 -12.54 13.89 0.60
CA ILE A 103 -12.94 12.90 1.62
C ILE A 103 -12.67 13.47 3.00
N LYS A 104 -13.73 13.74 3.77
CA LYS A 104 -13.64 14.21 5.17
C LYS A 104 -13.30 13.02 6.08
N LEU A 105 -12.42 13.22 7.06
CA LEU A 105 -12.00 12.18 8.00
C LEU A 105 -12.19 12.69 9.43
N GLU A 106 -12.90 11.93 10.24
CA GLU A 106 -13.17 12.21 11.65
C GLU A 106 -12.63 11.07 12.52
N ASP A 107 -11.96 11.41 13.61
CA ASP A 107 -11.37 10.45 14.55
C ASP A 107 -12.29 10.38 15.79
N ARG A 108 -12.92 9.22 16.05
CA ARG A 108 -13.77 9.00 17.23
C ARG A 108 -13.18 7.97 18.18
N LEU A 109 -13.00 8.35 19.43
CA LEU A 109 -12.58 7.44 20.50
C LEU A 109 -13.76 6.56 20.92
N HIS A 110 -13.65 5.24 20.75
CA HIS A 110 -14.65 4.28 21.23
C HIS A 110 -14.16 3.66 22.55
N ASN A 111 -15.04 3.68 23.58
CA ASN A 111 -14.87 3.10 24.92
C ASN A 111 -13.40 2.88 25.34
N ASN A 112 -12.68 3.99 25.56
CA ASN A 112 -11.35 4.13 26.16
C ASN A 112 -10.19 3.22 25.68
N ASN A 113 -10.34 2.38 24.65
CA ASN A 113 -9.27 1.44 24.24
C ASN A 113 -8.91 1.44 22.75
N PHE A 114 -9.70 2.02 21.83
CA PHE A 114 -9.28 2.16 20.44
C PHE A 114 -9.93 3.35 19.70
N VAL A 115 -9.19 3.93 18.76
CA VAL A 115 -9.65 5.02 17.89
C VAL A 115 -10.27 4.42 16.63
N VAL A 116 -11.51 4.80 16.34
CA VAL A 116 -12.19 4.49 15.09
C VAL A 116 -12.19 5.72 14.21
N PHE A 117 -11.68 5.55 12.99
CA PHE A 117 -11.68 6.57 11.96
C PHE A 117 -12.96 6.44 11.14
N THR A 118 -13.71 7.52 11.01
CA THR A 118 -14.91 7.61 10.18
C THR A 118 -14.60 8.52 9.00
N ALA A 119 -14.62 7.99 7.78
CA ALA A 119 -14.53 8.78 6.56
C ALA A 119 -15.93 9.09 6.04
N SER A 120 -16.15 10.32 5.58
CA SER A 120 -17.41 10.76 4.97
C SER A 120 -17.17 11.44 3.62
N ILE A 121 -18.03 11.11 2.66
CA ILE A 121 -18.00 11.57 1.27
C ILE A 121 -19.37 12.12 0.94
N GLU A 122 -19.43 13.27 0.27
CA GLU A 122 -20.66 13.98 -0.06
C GLU A 122 -20.74 14.16 -1.57
N ILE A 123 -21.67 13.45 -2.22
CA ILE A 123 -21.89 13.49 -3.68
C ILE A 123 -23.40 13.55 -3.92
N ASP A 124 -23.86 14.47 -4.78
CA ASP A 124 -25.27 14.66 -5.14
C ASP A 124 -26.22 14.85 -3.94
N GLY A 125 -25.73 15.49 -2.88
CA GLY A 125 -26.49 15.71 -1.63
C GLY A 125 -26.65 14.47 -0.76
N GLN A 126 -25.99 13.36 -1.11
CA GLN A 126 -26.01 12.11 -0.36
C GLN A 126 -24.65 11.89 0.32
N VAL A 127 -24.70 11.58 1.61
CA VAL A 127 -23.51 11.35 2.44
C VAL A 127 -23.26 9.86 2.59
N TYR A 128 -22.07 9.43 2.22
CA TYR A 128 -21.62 8.05 2.32
C TYR A 128 -20.50 7.97 3.35
N THR A 129 -20.64 7.08 4.32
CA THR A 129 -19.69 6.96 5.42
C THR A 129 -19.07 5.57 5.50
N GLY A 130 -17.88 5.50 6.09
CA GLY A 130 -17.15 4.27 6.33
C GLY A 130 -16.28 4.36 7.57
N ASP A 131 -16.51 3.46 8.52
CA ASP A 131 -15.81 3.33 9.80
C ASP A 131 -14.75 2.21 9.77
N HIS A 132 -13.55 2.52 10.27
CA HIS A 132 -12.47 1.54 10.43
C HIS A 132 -11.41 1.99 11.46
N VAL A 133 -10.65 1.05 12.03
CA VAL A 133 -9.48 1.32 12.90
C VAL A 133 -8.27 1.95 12.19
N SER A 134 -8.33 2.17 10.87
CA SER A 134 -7.25 2.74 10.08
C SER A 134 -7.78 3.81 9.15
N LYS A 135 -7.08 4.95 9.07
CA LYS A 135 -7.43 6.09 8.21
C LYS A 135 -7.61 5.68 6.76
N THR A 136 -6.71 4.86 6.23
CA THR A 136 -6.73 4.42 4.83
C THR A 136 -7.91 3.50 4.55
N GLN A 137 -8.20 2.57 5.45
CA GLN A 137 -9.30 1.61 5.31
C GLN A 137 -10.67 2.28 5.48
N ALA A 138 -10.79 3.25 6.39
CA ALA A 138 -12.01 4.04 6.55
C ALA A 138 -12.37 4.76 5.24
N LYS A 139 -11.37 5.40 4.60
CA LYS A 139 -11.54 6.03 3.27
C LYS A 139 -11.96 5.02 2.21
N GLN A 140 -11.28 3.87 2.14
CA GLN A 140 -11.63 2.81 1.19
C GLN A 140 -13.07 2.33 1.38
N LYS A 141 -13.50 2.09 2.62
CA LYS A 141 -14.87 1.65 2.96
C LYS A 141 -15.92 2.70 2.58
N ALA A 142 -15.66 3.98 2.84
CA ALA A 142 -16.56 5.06 2.44
C ALA A 142 -16.70 5.14 0.90
N CYS A 143 -15.58 5.09 0.17
CA CYS A 143 -15.58 5.03 -1.29
C CYS A 143 -16.31 3.79 -1.81
N GLU A 144 -16.09 2.63 -1.20
CA GLU A 144 -16.71 1.38 -1.61
C GLU A 144 -18.23 1.41 -1.42
N ASN A 145 -18.72 1.95 -0.31
CA ASN A 145 -20.14 2.14 -0.06
C ASN A 145 -20.78 3.04 -1.12
N PHE A 146 -20.15 4.15 -1.46
CA PHE A 146 -20.59 5.01 -2.55
C PHE A 146 -20.63 4.28 -3.89
N LEU A 147 -19.53 3.61 -4.28
CA LEU A 147 -19.43 2.89 -5.56
C LEU A 147 -20.46 1.74 -5.67
N ARG A 148 -20.76 1.06 -4.55
CA ARG A 148 -21.82 0.04 -4.48
C ARG A 148 -23.19 0.63 -4.77
N VAL A 149 -23.54 1.74 -4.13
CA VAL A 149 -24.83 2.41 -4.34
C VAL A 149 -24.93 2.93 -5.78
N MET A 150 -23.84 3.50 -6.32
CA MET A 150 -23.78 3.95 -7.70
C MET A 150 -23.98 2.81 -8.71
N LEU A 151 -23.33 1.65 -8.50
CA LEU A 151 -23.51 0.48 -9.36
C LEU A 151 -24.93 -0.10 -9.25
N ALA A 152 -25.47 -0.19 -8.04
CA ALA A 152 -26.82 -0.69 -7.81
C ALA A 152 -27.87 0.20 -8.49
N LYS A 153 -27.72 1.53 -8.39
CA LYS A 153 -28.55 2.50 -9.12
C LYS A 153 -28.47 2.25 -10.62
N LYS A 154 -27.27 2.06 -11.17
CA LYS A 154 -27.08 1.77 -12.60
C LYS A 154 -27.71 0.46 -13.04
N MET A 155 -27.61 -0.59 -12.23
CA MET A 155 -28.23 -1.89 -12.55
C MET A 155 -29.77 -1.84 -12.54
N ASN A 156 -30.34 -0.92 -11.75
CA ASN A 156 -31.78 -0.73 -11.66
C ASN A 156 -32.34 0.24 -12.73
N GLU A 157 -31.48 1.06 -13.36
CA GLU A 157 -31.79 1.83 -14.56
C GLU A 157 -31.87 0.89 -15.79
N ARG A 158 -32.94 0.11 -15.89
CA ARG A 158 -33.28 -0.60 -17.13
C ARG A 158 -33.71 0.44 -18.18
N PRO A 159 -33.36 0.31 -19.47
CA PRO A 159 -33.78 1.28 -20.48
C PRO A 159 -35.30 1.24 -20.61
N GLU A 160 -35.99 2.27 -20.11
CA GLU A 160 -37.34 2.59 -20.54
C GLU A 160 -37.28 2.73 -22.07
N LYS A 161 -38.00 1.83 -22.76
CA LYS A 161 -38.19 1.91 -24.21
C LYS A 161 -38.73 3.29 -24.53
N LYS A 162 -38.00 4.07 -25.32
CA LYS A 162 -38.62 5.10 -26.14
C LYS A 162 -39.26 4.38 -27.33
N ASP A 163 -40.47 3.86 -27.10
CA ASP A 163 -41.42 3.61 -28.17
C ASP A 163 -41.87 4.98 -28.70
N GLU A 164 -41.15 5.52 -29.68
CA GLU A 164 -41.77 6.35 -30.71
C GLU A 164 -41.39 5.79 -32.07
N CYS A 165 -42.35 5.05 -32.61
CA CYS A 165 -42.53 4.80 -34.02
C CYS A 165 -42.59 6.13 -34.78
N PHE A 166 -41.64 6.39 -35.68
CA PHE A 166 -41.98 7.04 -36.95
C PHE A 166 -41.05 6.56 -38.08
N GLU A 167 -41.67 6.47 -39.25
CA GLU A 167 -41.40 5.62 -40.40
C GLU A 167 -39.99 5.58 -41.02
N GLU A 168 -39.77 4.44 -41.63
CA GLU A 168 -38.85 4.13 -42.71
C GLU A 168 -38.96 5.12 -43.89
N SER A 169 -37.85 5.75 -44.29
CA SER A 169 -37.57 6.02 -45.70
C SER A 169 -36.08 6.31 -45.95
N LYS A 170 -35.50 5.54 -46.87
CA LYS A 170 -34.24 5.83 -47.60
C LYS A 170 -34.16 7.28 -48.08
N ILE A 171 -32.95 7.86 -48.09
CA ILE A 171 -32.22 8.36 -49.27
C ILE A 171 -30.87 8.94 -48.81
N GLU A 172 -29.88 8.79 -49.69
CA GLU A 172 -28.46 9.10 -49.61
C GLU A 172 -28.16 10.63 -49.65
N ASP A 173 -26.95 10.96 -49.17
CA ASP A 173 -25.97 11.87 -49.80
C ASP A 173 -25.52 13.16 -49.07
N GLU A 174 -24.19 13.20 -48.89
CA GLU A 174 -23.21 14.30 -48.86
C GLU A 174 -23.48 15.68 -48.22
N SER A 175 -22.62 15.98 -47.23
CA SER A 175 -21.74 17.16 -47.16
C SER A 175 -22.09 18.39 -46.27
N VAL A 176 -21.04 18.81 -45.55
CA VAL A 176 -20.70 20.17 -45.05
C VAL A 176 -21.36 20.71 -43.76
N THR A 177 -20.56 20.62 -42.68
CA THR A 177 -20.13 21.72 -41.78
C THR A 177 -21.17 22.58 -41.06
N SER A 178 -21.34 22.38 -39.74
CA SER A 178 -21.00 23.39 -38.72
C SER A 178 -21.40 22.98 -37.31
N SER A 179 -20.49 23.33 -36.42
CA SER A 179 -20.57 23.46 -34.97
C SER A 179 -21.91 23.89 -34.37
N LYS A 180 -22.37 23.17 -33.34
CA LYS A 180 -22.95 23.81 -32.13
C LYS A 180 -22.72 22.94 -30.88
N PRO A 181 -22.50 23.57 -29.71
CA PRO A 181 -22.03 22.92 -28.48
C PRO A 181 -23.21 22.34 -27.71
N LYS A 182 -23.03 21.24 -26.97
CA LYS A 182 -24.02 20.80 -25.98
C LYS A 182 -23.44 19.82 -24.98
N GLY A 183 -23.42 20.28 -23.72
CA GLY A 183 -23.54 19.46 -22.53
C GLY A 183 -22.21 19.05 -21.88
N PRO A 184 -22.08 19.14 -20.53
CA PRO A 184 -21.03 18.39 -19.83
C PRO A 184 -21.12 16.93 -20.27
N PRO A 185 -19.99 16.21 -20.40
CA PRO A 185 -20.03 14.82 -20.85
C PRO A 185 -20.99 14.08 -19.91
N GLN A 186 -22.13 13.63 -20.45
CA GLN A 186 -22.93 12.62 -19.76
C GLN A 186 -21.99 11.43 -19.65
N GLU A 187 -21.43 11.25 -18.45
CA GLU A 187 -20.42 10.24 -18.22
C GLU A 187 -21.05 8.88 -18.46
N ASP A 188 -20.70 8.27 -19.58
CA ASP A 188 -20.90 6.85 -19.79
C ASP A 188 -20.41 6.13 -18.54
N PHE A 189 -21.29 5.34 -17.93
CA PHE A 189 -21.02 4.68 -16.65
C PHE A 189 -19.63 4.00 -16.68
N PRO A 190 -18.77 4.21 -15.65
CA PRO A 190 -17.36 3.88 -15.72
C PRO A 190 -17.06 2.37 -15.55
N TRP A 191 -17.59 1.54 -16.46
CA TRP A 191 -17.41 0.09 -16.52
C TRP A 191 -15.95 -0.38 -16.40
N PRO A 192 -14.95 0.29 -17.03
CA PRO A 192 -13.55 -0.14 -16.87
C PRO A 192 -13.06 -0.06 -15.43
N HIS A 193 -13.50 0.96 -14.68
CA HIS A 193 -13.11 1.16 -13.28
C HIS A 193 -13.79 0.12 -12.38
N PHE A 194 -15.06 -0.21 -12.65
CA PHE A 194 -15.76 -1.28 -11.94
C PHE A 194 -15.20 -2.67 -12.25
N ALA A 195 -14.77 -2.93 -13.48
CA ALA A 195 -14.09 -4.18 -13.83
C ALA A 195 -12.76 -4.30 -13.07
N SER A 196 -11.98 -3.22 -13.01
CA SER A 196 -10.75 -3.12 -12.23
C SER A 196 -10.99 -3.35 -10.73
N LEU A 197 -12.07 -2.76 -10.18
CA LEU A 197 -12.48 -2.94 -8.78
C LEU A 197 -12.92 -4.39 -8.49
N ALA A 198 -13.68 -5.01 -9.39
CA ALA A 198 -14.10 -6.40 -9.25
C ALA A 198 -12.89 -7.34 -9.18
N MET A 199 -11.88 -7.13 -10.03
CA MET A 199 -10.62 -7.88 -9.96
C MET A 199 -9.89 -7.68 -8.63
N HIS A 200 -9.83 -6.45 -8.13
CA HIS A 200 -9.23 -6.15 -6.83
C HIS A 200 -9.92 -6.92 -5.70
N ASN A 201 -11.26 -6.90 -5.69
CA ASN A 201 -12.05 -7.62 -4.69
C ASN A 201 -11.87 -9.13 -4.80
N LEU A 202 -11.91 -9.70 -6.01
CA LEU A 202 -11.67 -11.14 -6.21
C LEU A 202 -10.29 -11.56 -5.69
N ILE A 203 -9.23 -10.80 -6.00
CA ILE A 203 -7.87 -11.08 -5.53
C ILE A 203 -7.79 -11.01 -4.00
N ALA A 204 -8.44 -10.01 -3.39
CA ALA A 204 -8.46 -9.84 -1.94
C ALA A 204 -9.20 -10.98 -1.22
N HIS A 205 -10.35 -11.41 -1.76
CA HIS A 205 -11.16 -12.48 -1.18
C HIS A 205 -10.55 -13.87 -1.36
N TRP A 206 -9.88 -14.11 -2.48
CA TRP A 206 -9.27 -15.40 -2.77
C TRP A 206 -7.97 -15.64 -2.02
N GLU A 207 -7.55 -14.68 -1.16
CA GLU A 207 -6.26 -14.69 -0.48
C GLU A 207 -5.20 -15.28 -1.40
N LEU A 208 -5.10 -14.74 -2.63
CA LEU A 208 -4.12 -15.23 -3.59
C LEU A 208 -2.74 -14.88 -3.04
N GLN A 209 -2.27 -15.74 -2.14
CA GLN A 209 -0.90 -15.83 -1.71
C GLN A 209 -0.13 -15.95 -3.01
N PRO A 210 0.93 -15.14 -3.23
CA PRO A 210 1.79 -15.40 -4.36
C PRO A 210 2.15 -16.87 -4.29
N VAL A 211 1.97 -17.60 -5.41
CA VAL A 211 2.26 -19.04 -5.52
C VAL A 211 3.74 -19.23 -5.25
N THR A 212 4.08 -19.24 -3.97
CA THR A 212 5.29 -19.79 -3.42
C THR A 212 5.07 -21.28 -3.58
N LYS A 213 5.88 -21.85 -4.46
CA LYS A 213 5.88 -23.28 -4.75
C LYS A 213 5.92 -24.04 -3.42
N VAL A 214 4.83 -24.75 -3.13
CA VAL A 214 4.72 -25.97 -2.31
C VAL A 214 5.22 -25.86 -0.86
N MET A 215 4.30 -25.76 0.10
CA MET A 215 3.91 -26.88 0.97
C MET A 215 2.73 -26.48 1.89
N PRO A 216 1.86 -27.42 2.27
CA PRO A 216 0.53 -27.14 2.78
C PRO A 216 0.56 -26.66 4.23
N GLU A 217 -0.11 -25.52 4.49
CA GLU A 217 -0.48 -25.08 5.83
C GLU A 217 -2.02 -25.13 5.90
N GLU A 218 -2.54 -26.24 6.43
CA GLU A 218 -3.91 -26.25 6.93
C GLU A 218 -3.94 -25.62 8.32
N THR A 219 -4.76 -24.59 8.42
CA THR A 219 -5.11 -23.82 9.60
C THR A 219 -6.01 -24.63 10.53
N VAL A 220 -5.54 -24.99 11.73
CA VAL A 220 -6.43 -25.12 12.89
C VAL A 220 -5.72 -24.67 14.17
N LYS A 221 -6.27 -23.62 14.78
CA LYS A 221 -6.00 -23.19 16.16
C LYS A 221 -6.26 -24.37 17.11
N THR A 222 -5.20 -25.02 17.59
CA THR A 222 -5.22 -25.91 18.74
C THR A 222 -3.96 -25.66 19.57
N PRO A 223 -4.00 -25.88 20.90
CA PRO A 223 -2.81 -25.71 21.74
C PRO A 223 -1.65 -26.53 21.16
N PRO A 224 -0.39 -26.05 21.20
CA PRO A 224 0.69 -26.69 20.50
C PRO A 224 0.85 -28.13 21.01
N LYS A 225 0.39 -29.09 20.20
CA LYS A 225 0.80 -30.49 20.33
C LYS A 225 2.31 -30.48 20.12
N VAL A 226 3.01 -30.70 21.23
CA VAL A 226 4.42 -31.08 21.33
C VAL A 226 4.75 -32.16 20.29
N GLY A 227 5.10 -31.72 19.09
CA GLY A 227 5.72 -32.57 18.09
C GLY A 227 7.09 -32.93 18.60
N GLY A 228 7.32 -34.21 18.85
CA GLY A 228 8.57 -34.72 19.41
C GLY A 228 9.79 -34.16 18.67
N MET A 229 10.80 -33.77 19.44
CA MET A 229 12.08 -33.25 18.96
C MET A 229 12.60 -34.12 17.81
N LYS A 230 12.76 -33.54 16.62
CA LYS A 230 13.44 -34.24 15.51
C LYS A 230 14.89 -34.50 15.94
N LYS A 231 15.47 -35.64 15.56
CA LYS A 231 16.89 -35.93 15.83
C LYS A 231 17.76 -34.83 15.21
N PHE A 232 18.81 -34.41 15.91
CA PHE A 232 19.71 -33.37 15.44
C PHE A 232 20.33 -33.80 14.10
N PRO A 233 20.30 -32.96 13.04
CA PRO A 233 20.81 -33.34 11.73
C PRO A 233 22.31 -33.68 11.77
N ASN A 234 22.74 -34.65 10.94
CA ASN A 234 24.14 -35.05 10.84
C ASN A 234 25.06 -33.97 10.25
N LYS A 235 24.51 -32.96 9.56
CA LYS A 235 25.23 -31.83 8.94
C LYS A 235 24.57 -30.50 9.31
N PRO A 236 24.68 -30.05 10.57
CA PRO A 236 24.07 -28.81 11.04
C PRO A 236 24.65 -27.54 10.40
N GLU A 237 25.88 -27.62 9.87
CA GLU A 237 26.62 -26.52 9.22
C GLU A 237 25.91 -25.94 7.99
N ASN A 238 25.11 -26.75 7.30
CA ASN A 238 24.40 -26.31 6.09
C ASN A 238 23.09 -25.56 6.38
N TYR A 239 22.70 -25.43 7.65
CA TYR A 239 21.45 -24.79 8.04
C TYR A 239 21.70 -23.41 8.65
N ASN A 240 20.79 -22.48 8.40
CA ASN A 240 20.75 -21.25 9.18
C ASN A 240 20.42 -21.58 10.65
N PRO A 241 21.13 -21.04 11.65
CA PRO A 241 20.91 -21.37 13.06
C PRO A 241 19.47 -21.14 13.52
N VAL A 242 18.81 -20.07 13.04
CA VAL A 242 17.42 -19.79 13.37
C VAL A 242 16.48 -20.85 12.77
N GLN A 243 16.77 -21.31 11.55
CA GLN A 243 16.00 -22.35 10.88
C GLN A 243 16.19 -23.70 11.56
N LEU A 244 17.43 -24.06 11.91
CA LEU A 244 17.73 -25.28 12.64
C LEU A 244 17.00 -25.30 13.98
N LEU A 245 17.00 -24.16 14.70
CA LEU A 245 16.32 -24.06 15.98
C LEU A 245 14.80 -24.30 15.89
N HIS A 246 14.13 -23.73 14.89
CA HIS A 246 12.71 -23.98 14.66
C HIS A 246 12.42 -25.44 14.26
N GLN A 247 13.34 -26.09 13.54
CA GLN A 247 13.20 -27.50 13.16
C GLN A 247 13.36 -28.44 14.37
N MET A 248 14.24 -28.09 15.30
CA MET A 248 14.51 -28.89 16.51
C MET A 248 13.47 -28.66 17.61
N SER A 249 12.98 -27.43 17.74
CA SER A 249 11.98 -27.04 18.73
C SER A 249 10.83 -26.29 18.04
N PRO A 250 9.86 -27.01 17.45
CA PRO A 250 8.67 -26.39 16.88
C PRO A 250 7.86 -25.72 18.01
N GLY A 251 7.69 -24.40 17.96
CA GLY A 251 6.95 -23.63 18.97
C GLY A 251 7.81 -22.74 19.88
N ILE A 252 9.11 -22.61 19.63
CA ILE A 252 9.95 -21.65 20.35
C ILE A 252 9.47 -20.20 20.13
N GLN A 253 9.37 -19.43 21.21
CA GLN A 253 8.94 -18.03 21.19
C GLN A 253 10.16 -17.10 21.27
N PHE A 254 10.22 -16.12 20.37
CA PHE A 254 11.22 -15.05 20.39
C PHE A 254 10.59 -13.74 20.81
N THR A 255 11.15 -13.11 21.85
CA THR A 255 10.77 -11.78 22.32
C THR A 255 11.86 -10.79 21.92
N GLU A 256 11.53 -9.85 21.05
CA GLU A 256 12.45 -8.80 20.61
C GLU A 256 12.37 -7.59 21.54
N THR A 257 13.51 -7.10 22.03
CA THR A 257 13.64 -5.89 22.84
C THR A 257 14.62 -4.95 22.15
N THR A 258 14.16 -3.74 21.80
CA THR A 258 15.03 -2.72 21.19
C THR A 258 15.68 -1.89 22.29
N ILE A 259 17.01 -1.88 22.36
CA ILE A 259 17.75 -1.06 23.34
C ILE A 259 18.17 0.24 22.65
N ASN A 260 17.28 1.23 22.68
CA ASN A 260 17.53 2.58 22.17
C ASN A 260 18.25 3.42 23.23
N SER A 261 19.53 3.13 23.50
CA SER A 261 20.25 3.86 24.56
C SER A 261 21.49 4.63 24.12
N ASN A 262 21.96 4.52 22.87
CA ASN A 262 22.88 5.45 22.19
C ASN A 262 23.21 4.90 20.79
N ASN A 263 23.49 5.76 19.80
CA ASN A 263 24.01 5.32 18.49
C ASN A 263 25.31 4.51 18.69
N PRO A 264 25.45 3.28 18.18
CA PRO A 264 24.59 2.55 17.24
C PRO A 264 23.44 1.75 17.88
N SER A 265 22.31 1.64 17.16
CA SER A 265 21.14 0.88 17.59
C SER A 265 21.49 -0.60 17.87
N CYS A 266 21.25 -1.05 19.10
CA CYS A 266 21.47 -2.43 19.53
C CYS A 266 20.13 -3.11 19.78
N PHE A 267 19.93 -4.28 19.17
CA PHE A 267 18.75 -5.10 19.35
C PHE A 267 19.11 -6.30 20.23
N GLU A 268 18.25 -6.59 21.19
CA GLU A 268 18.32 -7.79 22.01
C GLU A 268 17.12 -8.68 21.69
N VAL A 269 17.37 -9.96 21.44
CA VAL A 269 16.33 -10.95 21.21
C VAL A 269 16.46 -12.04 22.28
N LYS A 270 15.36 -12.34 22.95
CA LYS A 270 15.29 -13.39 23.97
C LYS A 270 14.45 -14.56 23.48
N CYS A 271 14.87 -15.79 23.76
CA CYS A 271 14.05 -16.97 23.51
C CYS A 271 14.01 -17.87 24.74
N LYS A 272 12.91 -18.62 24.90
CA LYS A 272 12.71 -19.53 26.03
C LYS A 272 12.53 -20.95 25.51
N MET A 273 13.37 -21.87 25.95
CA MET A 273 13.34 -23.30 25.62
C MET A 273 13.55 -24.11 26.88
N ASP A 274 12.68 -25.09 27.16
CA ASP A 274 12.72 -25.98 28.33
C ASP A 274 12.94 -25.28 29.68
N GLY A 275 12.37 -24.08 29.82
CA GLY A 275 12.50 -23.26 31.04
C GLY A 275 13.75 -22.39 31.10
N VAL A 276 14.72 -22.57 30.20
CA VAL A 276 15.93 -21.77 30.09
C VAL A 276 15.72 -20.61 29.11
N THR A 277 16.18 -19.42 29.48
CA THR A 277 16.07 -18.22 28.64
C THR A 277 17.43 -17.83 28.08
N PHE A 278 17.51 -17.65 26.77
CA PHE A 278 18.72 -17.23 26.07
C PHE A 278 18.51 -15.84 25.49
N ALA A 279 19.56 -15.03 25.49
CA ALA A 279 19.55 -13.69 24.91
C ALA A 279 20.65 -13.57 23.85
N GLY A 280 20.32 -12.97 22.72
CA GLY A 280 21.27 -12.62 21.66
C GLY A 280 21.20 -11.13 21.38
N LYS A 281 22.37 -10.50 21.17
CA LYS A 281 22.49 -9.08 20.85
C LYS A 281 23.05 -8.90 19.45
N GLY A 282 22.66 -7.84 18.77
CA GLY A 282 23.18 -7.53 17.44
C GLY A 282 22.83 -6.12 16.96
N SER A 283 23.56 -5.64 15.95
CA SER A 283 23.32 -4.35 15.30
C SER A 283 22.01 -4.30 14.51
N THR A 284 21.43 -5.46 14.19
CA THR A 284 20.13 -5.60 13.54
C THR A 284 19.31 -6.66 14.26
N LYS A 285 17.98 -6.57 14.17
CA LYS A 285 17.07 -7.59 14.70
C LYS A 285 17.39 -9.00 14.20
N LYS A 286 17.76 -9.11 12.92
CA LYS A 286 18.14 -10.37 12.28
C LYS A 286 19.44 -10.95 12.88
N ALA A 287 20.44 -10.12 13.11
CA ALA A 287 21.70 -10.53 13.76
C ALA A 287 21.47 -10.95 15.22
N ALA A 288 20.69 -10.17 15.98
CA ALA A 288 20.36 -10.48 17.37
C ALA A 288 19.61 -11.82 17.50
N LYS A 289 18.66 -12.09 16.60
CA LYS A 289 17.94 -13.37 16.53
C LYS A 289 18.84 -14.54 16.15
N LYS A 290 19.79 -14.32 15.22
CA LYS A 290 20.82 -15.30 14.85
C LYS A 290 21.67 -15.68 16.06
N GLU A 291 22.20 -14.69 16.79
CA GLU A 291 23.01 -14.93 18.00
C GLU A 291 22.23 -15.64 19.10
N CYS A 292 20.98 -15.25 19.32
CA CYS A 292 20.10 -15.90 20.29
C CYS A 292 19.92 -17.39 19.94
N ALA A 293 19.72 -17.70 18.65
CA ALA A 293 19.59 -19.07 18.19
C ALA A 293 20.89 -19.88 18.33
N ILE A 294 22.04 -19.28 18.02
CA ILE A 294 23.35 -19.93 18.20
C ILE A 294 23.59 -20.28 19.67
N ALA A 295 23.36 -19.34 20.58
CA ALA A 295 23.51 -19.56 22.03
C ALA A 295 22.62 -20.71 22.54
N THR A 296 21.40 -20.78 22.02
CA THR A 296 20.45 -21.85 22.38
C THR A 296 20.91 -23.20 21.85
N ILE A 297 21.31 -23.28 20.57
CA ILE A 297 21.75 -24.55 19.97
C ILE A 297 23.03 -25.07 20.63
N LYS A 298 23.93 -24.15 20.98
CA LYS A 298 25.16 -24.47 21.72
C LYS A 298 24.87 -25.11 23.08
N TYR A 299 23.84 -24.65 23.78
CA TYR A 299 23.48 -25.18 25.09
C TYR A 299 22.83 -26.57 25.02
N PHE A 300 21.87 -26.77 24.11
CA PHE A 300 21.10 -28.03 24.04
C PHE A 300 21.77 -29.13 23.23
N TRP A 301 22.55 -28.77 22.20
CA TRP A 301 23.16 -29.73 21.26
C TRP A 301 24.69 -29.66 21.20
N ASN A 302 25.33 -28.90 22.10
CA ASN A 302 26.79 -28.73 22.15
C ASN A 302 27.43 -28.34 20.80
N PHE A 303 26.66 -27.70 19.91
CA PHE A 303 27.10 -27.32 18.58
C PHE A 303 27.29 -25.80 18.48
N ASP A 304 28.50 -25.37 18.10
CA ASP A 304 28.85 -23.95 17.98
C ASP A 304 28.93 -23.53 16.51
N PHE A 305 28.09 -22.59 16.09
CA PHE A 305 28.12 -22.04 14.74
C PHE A 305 29.29 -21.06 14.53
N HIS A 306 29.85 -20.47 15.59
CA HIS A 306 30.94 -19.49 15.49
C HIS A 306 32.27 -20.11 15.05
N THR A 307 32.46 -21.41 15.25
CA THR A 307 33.66 -22.14 14.82
C THR A 307 33.61 -22.55 13.34
N VAL A 308 32.41 -22.68 12.79
CA VAL A 308 32.15 -23.06 11.40
C VAL A 308 32.32 -21.87 10.46
N GLU A 309 31.93 -20.66 10.88
CA GLU A 309 32.06 -19.44 10.06
C GLU A 309 33.51 -18.94 9.91
N LYS A 310 34.45 -19.46 10.72
CA LYS A 310 35.88 -19.07 10.71
C LYS A 310 36.78 -20.02 9.91
N LYS A 311 36.21 -21.04 9.28
CA LYS A 311 36.92 -22.08 8.53
C LYS A 311 36.71 -21.90 7.03
#